data_AF-A0A956GVE2-F1
#
_entry.id   AF-A0A956GVE2-F1
#
_cell.length_a   1.000
_cell.length_b   1.000
_cell.length_c   1.000
_cell.angle_alpha   90.00
_cell.angle_beta   90.00
_cell.angle_gamma   90.00
#
_symmetry.space_group_name_H-M   'P 1'
#
loop_
_entity.id
_entity.type
_entity.pdbx_description
1 polymer ?
#
loop_
_entity_poly.entity_id
_entity_poly.type
_entity_poly.pdbx_seq_one_letter_code
_entity_poly.pdbx_strand_id
1 'polypeptide(L)'
;MVGRALAPCAALALLACGAPAPGRPAAPVEEADAAPAPAFVIYEGDAISPLARDDGFLYWAAPDGVLRRPLGGPDAGEIAVVSRATAGLTITALVVAGDRVVCTDGGQVVAVPVVGDPDAAPVVLGDGLEPVTALAGDAGGVYAALGDTIVELRAGAEPRQVAIGQGEVTSLALDADSVWWVDHDPDPDAGDPTAP
;
A
#
# COMPACT_ATOMS: atom_id res chain seq x y z
N MET A 1 3.10 -56.78 30.49
CA MET A 1 2.54 -55.79 31.43
C MET A 1 1.32 -55.20 30.75
N VAL A 2 0.13 -55.82 30.76
CA VAL A 2 -0.90 -55.94 31.82
C VAL A 2 -1.02 -54.70 32.72
N GLY A 3 -2.18 -54.05 32.64
CA GLY A 3 -2.61 -52.95 33.50
C GLY A 3 -4.03 -52.46 33.18
N ARG A 4 -5.02 -53.37 33.25
CA ARG A 4 -6.47 -53.07 33.25
C ARG A 4 -6.87 -52.43 34.58
N ALA A 5 -7.86 -51.53 34.55
CA ALA A 5 -8.80 -51.35 35.66
C ALA A 5 -10.23 -51.23 35.09
N LEU A 6 -11.12 -52.03 35.66
CA LEU A 6 -12.55 -52.16 35.35
C LEU A 6 -13.39 -51.28 36.30
N ALA A 7 -14.61 -50.96 35.85
CA ALA A 7 -15.64 -50.11 36.45
C ALA A 7 -16.32 -50.65 37.74
N PRO A 8 -17.35 -49.94 38.24
CA PRO A 8 -18.72 -50.51 38.23
C PRO A 8 -19.78 -49.51 37.69
N CYS A 9 -20.72 -49.90 36.81
CA CYS A 9 -22.07 -50.46 37.07
C CYS A 9 -22.94 -49.60 38.03
N ALA A 10 -24.20 -49.23 37.79
CA ALA A 10 -25.24 -49.52 36.78
C ALA A 10 -26.26 -48.34 36.82
N ALA A 11 -27.04 -48.06 35.78
CA ALA A 11 -28.41 -48.56 35.68
C ALA A 11 -28.97 -48.45 34.26
N LEU A 12 -29.68 -49.51 33.87
CA LEU A 12 -30.38 -49.71 32.62
C LEU A 12 -31.80 -49.11 32.72
N ALA A 13 -32.29 -48.45 31.67
CA ALA A 13 -33.72 -48.40 31.34
C ALA A 13 -33.89 -48.40 29.82
N LEU A 14 -34.89 -49.16 29.35
CA LEU A 14 -35.07 -49.67 27.99
C LEU A 14 -35.66 -48.67 26.97
N LEU A 15 -35.32 -48.94 25.70
CA LEU A 15 -36.09 -48.77 24.45
C LEU A 15 -36.78 -47.43 24.11
N ALA A 16 -36.38 -46.84 22.98
CA ALA A 16 -37.16 -46.93 21.74
C ALA A 16 -36.28 -46.60 20.51
N CYS A 17 -36.38 -47.46 19.51
CA CYS A 17 -35.75 -47.30 18.20
C CYS A 17 -36.53 -46.24 17.41
N GLY A 18 -35.88 -45.12 17.07
CA GLY A 18 -36.40 -44.12 16.14
C GLY A 18 -35.28 -43.69 15.22
N ALA A 19 -35.32 -44.10 13.96
CA ALA A 19 -34.38 -43.67 12.94
C ALA A 19 -34.43 -42.12 12.80
N PRO A 20 -33.30 -41.40 12.74
CA PRO A 20 -33.33 -39.98 12.43
C PRO A 20 -33.80 -39.79 10.98
N ALA A 21 -34.84 -38.97 10.82
CA ALA A 21 -35.27 -38.48 9.52
C ALA A 21 -34.09 -37.85 8.75
N PRO A 22 -34.01 -37.98 7.42
CA PRO A 22 -32.92 -37.40 6.63
C PRO A 22 -32.84 -35.89 6.91
N GLY A 23 -31.66 -35.48 7.40
CA GLY A 23 -31.37 -34.13 7.83
C GLY A 23 -31.67 -33.13 6.72
N ARG A 24 -32.53 -32.17 7.04
CA ARG A 24 -32.73 -30.94 6.28
C ARG A 24 -31.34 -30.29 6.07
N PRO A 25 -30.96 -29.90 4.84
CA PRO A 25 -29.71 -29.18 4.63
C PRO A 25 -29.71 -27.94 5.53
N ALA A 26 -28.61 -27.72 6.25
CA ALA A 26 -28.41 -26.51 7.03
C ALA A 26 -28.62 -25.31 6.10
N ALA A 27 -29.44 -24.36 6.54
CA ALA A 27 -29.61 -23.10 5.81
C ALA A 27 -28.22 -22.43 5.67
N PRO A 28 -27.93 -21.79 4.53
CA PRO A 28 -26.72 -20.99 4.41
C PRO A 28 -26.68 -20.00 5.57
N VAL A 29 -25.52 -19.92 6.23
CA VAL A 29 -25.26 -18.86 7.20
C VAL A 29 -25.26 -17.57 6.38
N GLU A 30 -26.35 -16.81 6.42
CA GLU A 30 -26.31 -15.42 6.01
C GLU A 30 -25.38 -14.72 6.99
N GLU A 31 -24.12 -14.59 6.59
CA GLU A 31 -23.20 -13.64 7.19
C GLU A 31 -23.87 -12.27 7.00
N ALA A 32 -24.46 -11.76 8.07
CA ALA A 32 -25.15 -10.48 8.04
C ALA A 32 -24.15 -9.44 7.53
N ASP A 33 -24.46 -8.86 6.37
CA ASP A 33 -23.71 -7.78 5.75
C ASP A 33 -23.59 -6.65 6.78
N ALA A 34 -22.47 -6.60 7.48
CA ALA A 34 -22.25 -5.65 8.55
C ALA A 34 -22.31 -4.27 7.93
N ALA A 35 -23.25 -3.43 8.41
CA ALA A 35 -23.39 -2.08 7.92
C ALA A 35 -22.00 -1.38 7.89
N PRO A 36 -21.65 -0.69 6.79
CA PRO A 36 -20.33 -0.10 6.66
C PRO A 36 -20.07 0.82 7.84
N ALA A 37 -18.87 0.69 8.42
CA ALA A 37 -18.45 1.57 9.50
C ALA A 37 -18.57 3.03 9.03
N PRO A 38 -19.03 3.95 9.91
CA PRO A 38 -19.18 5.34 9.53
C PRO A 38 -17.81 5.92 9.12
N ALA A 39 -17.83 6.76 8.08
CA ALA A 39 -16.66 7.54 7.72
C ALA A 39 -16.26 8.47 8.87
N PHE A 40 -14.96 8.68 9.04
CA PHE A 40 -14.40 9.57 10.05
C PHE A 40 -13.23 10.34 9.44
N VAL A 41 -12.93 11.51 10.02
CA VAL A 41 -11.87 12.39 9.56
C VAL A 41 -10.60 12.10 10.34
N ILE A 42 -9.50 11.82 9.63
CA ILE A 42 -8.18 11.56 10.22
C ILE A 42 -7.35 12.84 10.33
N TYR A 43 -7.54 13.76 9.39
CA TYR A 43 -6.78 14.99 9.29
C TYR A 43 -7.61 16.05 8.57
N GLU A 44 -7.68 17.25 9.15
CA GLU A 44 -8.22 18.44 8.49
C GLU A 44 -7.06 19.40 8.24
N GLY A 45 -6.80 19.69 6.97
CA GLY A 45 -5.77 20.61 6.55
C GLY A 45 -6.16 21.33 5.26
N ASP A 46 -5.51 22.45 5.01
CA ASP A 46 -5.87 23.37 3.91
C ASP A 46 -5.37 22.90 2.52
N ALA A 47 -4.62 21.80 2.45
CA ALA A 47 -4.04 21.27 1.21
C ALA A 47 -4.32 19.77 1.04
N ILE A 48 -4.56 19.35 -0.21
CA ILE A 48 -4.64 17.95 -0.58
C ILE A 48 -3.22 17.38 -0.56
N SER A 49 -2.94 16.55 0.43
CA SER A 49 -1.66 15.88 0.55
C SER A 49 -1.68 14.53 -0.16
N PRO A 50 -0.61 14.15 -0.88
CA PRO A 50 -0.49 12.78 -1.35
C PRO A 50 -0.49 11.81 -0.17
N LEU A 51 -1.11 10.66 -0.38
CA LEU A 51 -1.35 9.62 0.60
C LEU A 51 -0.63 8.34 0.16
N ALA A 52 -0.09 7.61 1.13
CA ALA A 52 0.46 6.28 0.93
C ALA A 52 0.04 5.38 2.09
N ARG A 53 0.06 4.06 1.90
CA ARG A 53 -0.21 3.10 2.96
C ARG A 53 0.70 1.89 2.87
N ASP A 54 0.95 1.28 4.00
CA ASP A 54 1.41 -0.10 4.10
C ASP A 54 0.33 -0.96 4.78
N ASP A 55 0.71 -2.13 5.29
CA ASP A 55 -0.20 -3.06 5.97
C ASP A 55 -0.65 -2.56 7.36
N GLY A 56 0.10 -1.64 7.97
CA GLY A 56 -0.11 -1.19 9.34
C GLY A 56 -0.49 0.29 9.48
N PHE A 57 -0.11 1.13 8.53
CA PHE A 57 -0.17 2.58 8.65
C PHE A 57 -0.64 3.27 7.36
N LEU A 58 -1.33 4.40 7.56
CA LEU A 58 -1.56 5.42 6.55
C LEU A 58 -0.53 6.53 6.74
N TYR A 59 0.00 7.07 5.64
CA TYR A 59 1.00 8.13 5.58
C TYR A 59 0.50 9.27 4.71
N TRP A 60 0.86 10.50 5.08
CA TRP A 60 0.56 11.69 4.27
C TRP A 60 1.57 12.80 4.51
N ALA A 61 1.73 13.67 3.52
CA ALA A 61 2.46 14.91 3.68
C ALA A 61 1.63 15.93 4.48
N ALA A 62 2.27 16.78 5.27
CA ALA A 62 1.64 17.88 6.00
C ALA A 62 2.62 19.06 6.08
N PRO A 63 2.18 20.27 6.48
CA PRO A 63 3.08 21.42 6.65
C PRO A 63 4.27 21.13 7.58
N ASP A 64 4.06 20.31 8.60
CA ASP A 64 5.08 19.93 9.59
C ASP A 64 5.95 18.73 9.15
N GLY A 65 5.77 18.26 7.91
CA GLY A 65 6.48 17.13 7.32
C GLY A 65 5.59 15.90 7.09
N VAL A 66 6.19 14.71 6.99
CA VAL A 66 5.45 13.47 6.74
C VAL A 66 4.90 12.93 8.06
N LEU A 67 3.61 12.62 8.08
CA LEU A 67 2.89 12.05 9.20
C LEU A 67 2.45 10.62 8.90
N ARG A 68 2.17 9.85 9.95
CA ARG A 68 1.53 8.55 9.85
C ARG A 68 0.50 8.31 10.95
N ARG A 69 -0.41 7.37 10.73
CA ARG A 69 -1.35 6.86 11.73
C ARG A 69 -1.62 5.38 11.53
N PRO A 70 -1.75 4.58 12.60
CA PRO A 70 -2.18 3.19 12.48
C PRO A 70 -3.49 3.05 11.70
N LEU A 71 -3.62 1.94 10.97
CA LEU A 71 -4.89 1.51 10.39
C LEU A 71 -5.79 0.89 11.47
N GLY A 72 -7.12 1.00 11.31
CA GLY A 72 -8.08 0.39 12.25
C GLY A 72 -9.26 1.27 12.67
N GLY A 73 -9.65 2.28 11.88
CA GLY A 73 -10.83 3.09 12.19
C GLY A 73 -10.54 4.28 13.12
N PRO A 74 -11.57 4.85 13.78
CA PRO A 74 -11.44 6.06 14.61
C PRO A 74 -10.59 5.85 15.86
N ASP A 75 -10.54 4.63 16.39
CA ASP A 75 -9.75 4.28 17.58
C ASP A 75 -8.30 3.85 17.25
N ALA A 76 -7.91 3.93 15.99
CA ALA A 76 -6.58 3.50 15.53
C ALA A 76 -5.48 4.49 15.93
N GLY A 77 -5.06 4.43 17.19
CA GLY A 77 -3.87 5.09 17.72
C GLY A 77 -3.75 6.60 17.45
N GLU A 78 -2.60 7.14 17.83
CA GLU A 78 -2.28 8.55 17.62
C GLU A 78 -1.56 8.78 16.29
N ILE A 79 -1.66 10.01 15.80
CA ILE A 79 -0.87 10.50 14.67
C ILE A 79 0.56 10.71 15.16
N ALA A 80 1.53 10.16 14.42
CA ALA A 80 2.94 10.29 14.70
C ALA A 80 3.65 10.99 13.54
N VAL A 81 4.66 11.80 13.87
CA VAL A 81 5.55 12.39 12.86
C VAL A 81 6.55 11.35 12.40
N VAL A 82 6.64 11.13 11.09
CA VAL A 82 7.66 10.28 10.46
C VAL A 82 8.93 11.09 10.20
N SER A 83 8.79 12.28 9.63
CA SER A 83 9.92 13.18 9.36
C SER A 83 9.47 14.63 9.39
N ARG A 84 10.17 15.46 10.18
CA ARG A 84 10.09 16.93 10.12
C ARG A 84 11.07 17.51 9.12
N ALA A 85 12.09 16.76 8.73
CA ALA A 85 13.06 17.21 7.74
C ALA A 85 12.45 17.37 6.34
N THR A 86 11.23 16.85 6.13
CA THR A 86 10.42 17.09 4.93
C THR A 86 9.45 18.26 5.06
N ALA A 87 9.50 19.02 6.15
CA ALA A 87 8.69 20.23 6.31
C ALA A 87 9.10 21.29 5.28
N GLY A 88 8.12 21.88 4.60
CA GLY A 88 8.34 22.90 3.56
C GLY A 88 8.74 22.35 2.19
N LEU A 89 8.90 21.04 2.02
CA LEU A 89 9.07 20.43 0.70
C LEU A 89 7.78 20.50 -0.11
N THR A 90 7.90 20.60 -1.43
CA THR A 90 6.73 20.56 -2.32
C THR A 90 6.48 19.11 -2.74
N ILE A 91 5.82 18.37 -1.85
CA ILE A 91 5.55 16.94 -2.05
C ILE A 91 4.34 16.74 -2.96
N THR A 92 4.58 16.23 -4.17
CA THR A 92 3.52 15.92 -5.16
C THR A 92 3.17 14.43 -5.21
N ALA A 93 4.09 13.56 -4.82
CA ALA A 93 3.89 12.12 -4.74
C ALA A 93 4.51 11.56 -3.45
N LEU A 94 3.87 10.53 -2.89
CA LEU A 94 4.28 9.86 -1.66
C LEU A 94 4.04 8.36 -1.83
N VAL A 95 5.03 7.52 -1.52
CA VAL A 95 4.90 6.05 -1.51
C VAL A 95 5.63 5.47 -0.30
N VAL A 96 5.27 4.26 0.11
CA VAL A 96 5.99 3.49 1.12
C VAL A 96 6.77 2.39 0.42
N ALA A 97 8.09 2.36 0.61
CA ALA A 97 9.01 1.42 -0.01
C ALA A 97 9.81 0.70 1.09
N GLY A 98 9.31 -0.46 1.52
CA GLY A 98 9.89 -1.21 2.64
C GLY A 98 9.83 -0.43 3.96
N ASP A 99 10.99 -0.10 4.53
CA ASP A 99 11.13 0.63 5.79
C ASP A 99 11.23 2.15 5.61
N ARG A 100 10.88 2.66 4.43
CA ARG A 100 11.02 4.08 4.07
C ARG A 100 9.73 4.64 3.51
N VAL A 101 9.51 5.91 3.80
CA VAL A 101 8.59 6.75 3.04
C VAL A 101 9.40 7.52 2.02
N VAL A 102 8.96 7.49 0.77
CA VAL A 102 9.61 8.12 -0.36
C VAL A 102 8.69 9.18 -0.93
N CYS A 103 9.23 10.38 -1.17
CA CYS A 103 8.46 11.51 -1.68
C CYS A 103 9.24 12.29 -2.73
N THR A 104 8.50 13.00 -3.56
CA THR A 104 9.06 13.99 -4.50
C THR A 104 9.31 15.32 -3.80
N ASP A 105 10.30 16.07 -4.28
CA ASP A 105 10.53 17.47 -3.92
C ASP A 105 11.23 18.21 -5.06
N GLY A 106 10.52 19.10 -5.78
CA GLY A 106 11.13 20.03 -6.75
C GLY A 106 12.15 19.40 -7.71
N GLY A 107 11.86 18.20 -8.23
CA GLY A 107 12.76 17.45 -9.11
C GLY A 107 13.66 16.42 -8.46
N GLN A 108 13.60 16.28 -7.15
CA GLN A 108 14.25 15.24 -6.39
C GLN A 108 13.26 14.15 -6.00
N VAL A 109 13.80 12.96 -5.77
CA VAL A 109 13.12 11.90 -5.02
C VAL A 109 13.95 11.62 -3.79
N VAL A 110 13.33 11.79 -2.62
CA VAL A 110 13.97 11.64 -1.32
C VAL A 110 13.28 10.56 -0.49
N ALA A 111 14.03 9.91 0.38
CA ALA A 111 13.56 8.86 1.26
C ALA A 111 13.85 9.20 2.72
N VAL A 112 12.86 8.95 3.58
CA VAL A 112 12.98 9.07 5.04
C VAL A 112 12.63 7.73 5.69
N PRO A 113 13.34 7.32 6.75
CA PRO A 113 13.00 6.07 7.43
C PRO A 113 11.65 6.18 8.13
N VAL A 114 10.85 5.12 8.06
CA VAL A 114 9.54 4.99 8.74
C VAL A 114 9.72 4.99 10.27
N VAL A 115 10.88 4.54 10.76
CA VAL A 115 11.25 4.53 12.18
C VAL A 115 12.64 5.12 12.32
N GLY A 116 12.80 6.10 13.20
CA GLY A 116 14.09 6.73 13.46
C GLY A 116 13.94 8.11 14.07
N ASP A 117 15.01 8.89 13.95
CA ASP A 117 15.01 10.30 14.29
C ASP A 117 14.19 11.09 13.25
N PRO A 118 13.06 11.71 13.62
CA PRO A 118 12.24 12.50 12.70
C PRO A 118 12.96 13.74 12.16
N ASP A 119 14.05 14.17 12.78
CA ASP A 119 14.82 15.34 12.36
C ASP A 119 16.05 14.95 11.50
N ALA A 120 16.24 13.65 11.21
CA ALA A 120 17.28 13.17 10.33
C ALA A 120 17.07 13.67 8.88
N ALA A 121 18.16 14.08 8.24
CA ALA A 121 18.13 14.54 6.85
C ALA A 121 17.61 13.43 5.91
N PRO A 122 16.73 13.75 4.94
CA PRO A 122 16.29 12.79 3.94
C PRO A 122 17.46 12.30 3.09
N VAL A 123 17.39 11.03 2.69
CA VAL A 123 18.34 10.43 1.75
C VAL A 123 17.86 10.71 0.34
N VAL A 124 18.67 11.37 -0.47
CA VAL A 124 18.37 11.59 -1.89
C VAL A 124 18.54 10.28 -2.65
N LEU A 125 17.46 9.85 -3.32
CA LEU A 125 17.45 8.68 -4.22
C LEU A 125 17.72 9.05 -5.68
N GLY A 126 17.40 10.29 -6.04
CA GLY A 126 17.74 10.87 -7.34
C GLY A 126 17.53 12.38 -7.33
N ASP A 127 18.30 13.07 -8.13
CA ASP A 127 18.36 14.53 -8.24
C ASP A 127 18.28 14.94 -9.71
N GLY A 128 17.76 16.14 -9.99
CA GLY A 128 17.60 16.66 -11.35
C GLY A 128 16.64 15.84 -12.24
N LEU A 129 15.63 15.19 -11.65
CA LEU A 129 14.70 14.28 -12.31
C LEU A 129 13.49 14.98 -12.96
N GLU A 130 13.59 16.24 -13.38
CA GLU A 130 12.39 17.00 -13.76
C GLU A 130 11.90 16.74 -15.20
N PRO A 131 10.57 16.50 -15.40
CA PRO A 131 9.51 16.32 -14.39
C PRO A 131 9.30 14.86 -13.96
N VAL A 132 9.18 14.60 -12.64
CA VAL A 132 8.70 13.32 -12.10
C VAL A 132 7.17 13.30 -12.16
N THR A 133 6.60 12.44 -13.00
CA THR A 133 5.14 12.36 -13.23
C THR A 133 4.46 11.33 -12.35
N ALA A 134 5.16 10.24 -12.00
CA ALA A 134 4.66 9.19 -11.14
C ALA A 134 5.78 8.53 -10.34
N LEU A 135 5.42 7.99 -9.18
CA LEU A 135 6.32 7.28 -8.27
C LEU A 135 5.64 5.99 -7.81
N ALA A 136 6.39 4.88 -7.79
CA ALA A 136 5.97 3.64 -7.17
C ALA A 136 7.14 3.02 -6.41
N GLY A 137 6.86 2.29 -5.34
CA GLY A 137 7.89 1.67 -4.54
C GLY A 137 7.37 0.51 -3.71
N ASP A 138 8.26 -0.42 -3.43
CA ASP A 138 8.04 -1.57 -2.57
C ASP A 138 9.32 -1.88 -1.78
N ALA A 139 9.42 -3.05 -1.15
CA ALA A 139 10.65 -3.44 -0.46
C ALA A 139 11.83 -3.74 -1.41
N GLY A 140 11.57 -3.99 -2.69
CA GLY A 140 12.56 -4.31 -3.72
C GLY A 140 13.17 -3.09 -4.38
N GLY A 141 12.44 -1.99 -4.52
CA GLY A 141 12.96 -0.77 -5.11
C GLY A 141 11.99 0.40 -5.18
N VAL A 142 12.48 1.50 -5.74
CA VAL A 142 11.73 2.71 -6.03
C VAL A 142 11.85 3.00 -7.51
N TYR A 143 10.72 3.28 -8.15
CA TYR A 143 10.62 3.56 -9.58
C TYR A 143 9.95 4.91 -9.79
N ALA A 144 10.51 5.69 -10.71
CA ALA A 144 9.97 6.99 -11.09
C ALA A 144 9.74 7.04 -12.59
N ALA A 145 8.66 7.71 -12.99
CA ALA A 145 8.36 8.06 -14.36
C ALA A 145 8.81 9.49 -14.63
N LEU A 146 9.60 9.67 -15.68
CA LEU A 146 10.21 10.93 -16.14
C LEU A 146 9.77 11.18 -17.59
N GLY A 147 8.53 11.62 -17.80
CA GLY A 147 7.94 11.73 -19.14
C GLY A 147 7.75 10.36 -19.80
N ASP A 148 8.57 10.04 -20.80
CA ASP A 148 8.53 8.79 -21.59
C ASP A 148 9.44 7.67 -21.04
N THR A 149 10.16 7.97 -19.96
CA THR A 149 11.22 7.13 -19.41
C THR A 149 10.84 6.67 -18.01
N ILE A 150 11.05 5.38 -17.73
CA ILE A 150 10.92 4.82 -16.38
C ILE A 150 12.31 4.48 -15.86
N VAL A 151 12.63 4.95 -14.66
CA VAL A 151 13.91 4.71 -13.99
C VAL A 151 13.72 4.01 -12.65
N GLU A 152 14.70 3.20 -12.26
CA GLU A 152 14.87 2.71 -10.90
C GLU A 152 15.84 3.63 -10.15
N LEU A 153 15.47 4.01 -8.93
CA LEU A 153 16.20 4.92 -8.08
C LEU A 153 16.84 4.19 -6.89
N ARG A 154 18.10 4.52 -6.60
CA ARG A 154 18.86 3.95 -5.47
C ARG A 154 19.74 5.01 -4.85
N ALA A 155 19.76 5.04 -3.52
CA ALA A 155 20.57 5.99 -2.75
C ALA A 155 22.05 5.92 -3.15
N GLY A 156 22.64 7.07 -3.49
CA GLY A 156 24.05 7.19 -3.84
C GLY A 156 24.43 6.58 -5.19
N ALA A 157 23.46 6.24 -6.04
CA ALA A 157 23.68 5.74 -7.39
C ALA A 157 22.94 6.61 -8.42
N GLU A 158 23.43 6.59 -9.65
CA GLU A 158 22.73 7.19 -10.78
C GLU A 158 21.42 6.44 -11.07
N PRO A 159 20.34 7.14 -11.47
CA PRO A 159 19.09 6.51 -11.92
C PRO A 159 19.34 5.48 -13.02
N ARG A 160 18.82 4.26 -12.83
CA ARG A 160 18.96 3.19 -13.81
C ARG A 160 17.73 3.14 -14.70
N GLN A 161 17.90 3.38 -16.00
CA GLN A 161 16.82 3.23 -16.96
C GLN A 161 16.25 1.79 -16.97
N VAL A 162 14.93 1.69 -16.89
CA VAL A 162 14.16 0.44 -16.93
C VAL A 162 13.43 0.33 -18.26
N ALA A 163 12.79 1.42 -18.70
CA ALA A 163 12.10 1.52 -19.98
C ALA A 163 12.24 2.93 -20.55
N ILE A 164 12.12 3.08 -21.87
CA ILE A 164 12.14 4.36 -22.59
C ILE A 164 11.23 4.28 -23.82
N GLY A 165 10.83 5.43 -24.36
CA GLY A 165 10.01 5.51 -25.57
C GLY A 165 8.56 5.12 -25.33
N GLN A 166 8.07 5.32 -24.10
CA GLN A 166 6.64 5.23 -23.80
C GLN A 166 5.93 6.51 -24.28
N GLY A 167 4.60 6.54 -24.18
CA GLY A 167 3.88 7.81 -24.22
C GLY A 167 4.20 8.67 -23.00
N GLU A 168 3.30 9.61 -22.64
CA GLU A 168 3.40 10.31 -21.37
C GLU A 168 2.97 9.38 -20.22
N VAL A 169 3.94 8.86 -19.45
CA VAL A 169 3.64 7.97 -18.32
C VAL A 169 3.01 8.79 -17.18
N THR A 170 1.79 8.42 -16.79
CA THR A 170 0.99 9.16 -15.80
C THR A 170 0.83 8.42 -14.47
N SER A 171 1.05 7.10 -14.45
CA SER A 171 0.93 6.31 -13.23
C SER A 171 1.82 5.07 -13.27
N LEU A 172 2.26 4.63 -12.09
CA LEU A 172 3.07 3.44 -11.88
C LEU A 172 2.45 2.57 -10.79
N ALA A 173 2.57 1.25 -10.92
CA ALA A 173 2.24 0.27 -9.90
C ALA A 173 3.26 -0.89 -9.93
N LEU A 174 3.44 -1.57 -8.81
CA LEU A 174 4.35 -2.70 -8.68
C LEU A 174 3.59 -3.95 -8.27
N ASP A 175 4.07 -5.09 -8.74
CA ASP A 175 3.87 -6.39 -8.09
C ASP A 175 5.22 -7.00 -7.72
N ALA A 176 5.24 -8.26 -7.31
CA ALA A 176 6.45 -8.94 -6.84
C ALA A 176 7.60 -8.95 -7.87
N ASP A 177 7.29 -8.93 -9.17
CA ASP A 177 8.28 -9.14 -10.23
C ASP A 177 8.22 -8.08 -11.35
N SER A 178 7.21 -7.22 -11.37
CA SER A 178 6.90 -6.34 -12.50
C SER A 178 6.58 -4.91 -12.10
N VAL A 179 6.95 -4.00 -13.00
CA VAL A 179 6.50 -2.60 -12.99
C VAL A 179 5.41 -2.45 -14.05
N TRP A 180 4.26 -1.94 -13.63
CA TRP A 180 3.12 -1.65 -14.48
C TRP A 180 2.97 -0.14 -14.60
N TRP A 181 2.54 0.33 -15.77
CA TRP A 181 2.32 1.76 -16.00
C TRP A 181 1.08 2.01 -16.84
N VAL A 182 0.58 3.23 -16.72
CA VAL A 182 -0.39 3.80 -17.65
C VAL A 182 0.30 4.96 -18.35
N ASP A 183 0.32 4.93 -19.67
CA ASP A 183 0.75 6.05 -20.48
C ASP A 183 -0.43 6.65 -21.25
N HIS A 184 -0.30 7.93 -21.57
CA HIS A 184 -1.08 8.56 -22.60
C HIS A 184 -0.23 8.59 -23.86
N ASP A 185 -0.60 7.80 -24.86
CA ASP A 185 -0.07 7.98 -26.20
C ASP A 185 -0.85 9.13 -26.86
N PRO A 186 -0.22 10.29 -27.13
CA PRO A 186 -0.89 11.37 -27.83
C PRO A 186 -1.04 11.08 -29.33
N ASP A 187 -0.66 9.91 -29.85
CA ASP A 187 -0.80 9.58 -31.28
C ASP A 187 -2.24 9.13 -31.64
N PRO A 188 -3.05 9.98 -32.31
CA PRO A 188 -4.35 9.56 -32.84
C PRO A 188 -4.23 8.57 -34.01
N ASP A 189 -3.02 8.37 -34.57
CA ASP A 189 -2.77 7.55 -35.76
C ASP A 189 -2.22 6.14 -35.43
N ALA A 190 -2.08 5.78 -34.14
CA ALA A 190 -1.74 4.42 -33.69
C ALA A 190 -2.81 3.36 -34.03
N GLY A 191 -3.88 3.76 -34.73
CA GLY A 191 -5.05 2.95 -35.05
C GLY A 191 -5.57 3.02 -36.48
N ASP A 192 -4.78 3.42 -37.49
CA ASP A 192 -5.18 3.15 -38.89
C ASP A 192 -4.42 1.94 -39.49
N PRO A 193 -4.99 0.71 -39.42
CA PRO A 193 -4.44 -0.44 -40.13
C PRO A 193 -4.61 -0.35 -41.66
N THR A 194 -5.07 0.77 -42.21
CA THR A 194 -5.32 1.00 -43.64
C THR A 194 -4.53 2.15 -44.27
N ALA A 195 -3.48 2.67 -43.62
CA ALA A 195 -2.51 3.53 -44.33
C ALA A 195 -1.85 2.74 -45.50
N PRO A 196 -1.73 3.34 -46.70
CA PRO A 196 -1.65 2.64 -48.00
C PRO A 196 -0.38 1.80 -48.25
#